data_AF-A0A966EK67-F1
#
_entry.id   AF-A0A966EK67-F1
#
_cell.length_a   1.000
_cell.length_b   1.000
_cell.length_c   1.000
_cell.angle_alpha   90.00
_cell.angle_beta   90.00
_cell.angle_gamma   90.00
#
_symmetry.space_group_name_H-M   'P 1'
#
loop_
_entity.id
_entity.type
_entity.pdbx_description
1 polymer ?
#
loop_
_entity_poly.entity_id
_entity_poly.type
_entity_poly.pdbx_seq_one_letter_code
_entity_poly.pdbx_strand_id
1 'polypeptide(L)'
;MIGLICRVAMMMTLTSIPVMAIEHVPGPLNVETKVTESETEVYLLIDELLFRHWFNLDPTIIPELEPDSSGRWGEFGDKIVRWLDLHASLDVDGVQVTPMIEDLEWQEGFDLNDFLNYVGITLKYPTKTMPSELEFVWSRFDTEDGFPLESVFMILTGADDFQILRFREDDPIQAWSPPEARPVLDPETVKPGLVPPMATVNLFWVTWLMGLVMLFKTKKFTPPRVIVLLVLVVVPFFFFGHVDLYNPTLPGVQLPSEEESAALFETLHRNIYRAFDYTDESQVYDILARSVSESILMDLYDEVHESLTMKIEESSVSKVETVRNIETRVEIDETVSEPSYDVFATWEVIGTVEHWGHGHWRKNISRAKYKVGWIPSVGWRIVSSELIDQRRVDDGMESVK
;
A
#
# COMPACT_ATOMS: atom_id res chain seq x y z
N MET A 1 -56.93 63.38 10.32
CA MET A 1 -58.10 62.92 11.09
C MET A 1 -58.95 62.09 10.14
N ILE A 2 -58.94 60.76 10.31
CA ILE A 2 -59.84 59.77 9.67
C ILE A 2 -59.60 59.63 8.13
N GLY A 3 -59.19 58.52 7.54
CA GLY A 3 -59.37 57.11 7.84
C GLY A 3 -60.05 56.47 6.63
N LEU A 4 -59.30 55.85 5.71
CA LEU A 4 -59.87 54.98 4.68
C LEU A 4 -58.98 53.75 4.50
N ILE A 5 -59.47 52.65 5.04
CA ILE A 5 -58.92 51.31 5.00
C ILE A 5 -59.33 50.69 3.66
N CYS A 6 -58.38 50.41 2.78
CA CYS A 6 -58.56 49.43 1.71
C CYS A 6 -57.81 48.15 2.12
N ARG A 7 -58.56 47.17 2.64
CA ARG A 7 -58.08 45.79 2.81
C ARG A 7 -58.09 45.10 1.44
N VAL A 8 -56.92 44.88 0.86
CA VAL A 8 -56.73 43.83 -0.15
C VAL A 8 -56.49 42.54 0.61
N ALA A 9 -57.49 41.67 0.62
CA ALA A 9 -57.35 40.30 1.09
C ALA A 9 -56.63 39.49 0.00
N MET A 10 -55.31 39.38 0.10
CA MET A 10 -54.56 38.39 -0.67
C MET A 10 -54.46 37.14 0.20
N MET A 11 -55.37 36.20 -0.07
CA MET A 11 -55.39 34.86 0.49
C MET A 11 -54.21 34.09 -0.13
N MET A 12 -53.03 34.17 0.48
CA MET A 12 -51.95 33.21 0.21
C MET A 12 -52.34 31.89 0.87
N THR A 13 -53.00 31.03 0.11
CA THR A 13 -52.99 29.59 0.38
C THR A 13 -51.54 29.12 0.24
N LEU A 14 -50.84 28.97 1.37
CA LEU A 14 -49.69 28.08 1.47
C LEU A 14 -50.18 26.67 1.17
N THR A 15 -50.17 26.29 -0.10
CA THR A 15 -50.13 24.88 -0.47
C THR A 15 -48.76 24.39 -0.02
N SER A 16 -48.72 23.79 1.16
CA SER A 16 -47.63 22.90 1.57
C SER A 16 -47.46 21.88 0.45
N ILE A 17 -46.40 22.03 -0.34
CA ILE A 17 -45.93 20.96 -1.21
C ILE A 17 -45.60 19.83 -0.25
N PRO A 18 -46.26 18.66 -0.33
CA PRO A 18 -45.78 17.51 0.42
C PRO A 18 -44.36 17.25 -0.09
N VAL A 19 -43.39 17.33 0.82
CA VAL A 19 -42.09 16.70 0.61
C VAL A 19 -42.43 15.23 0.38
N MET A 20 -42.48 14.81 -0.88
CA MET A 20 -42.39 13.38 -1.17
C MET A 20 -41.07 12.98 -0.54
N ALA A 21 -41.11 12.07 0.43
CA ALA A 21 -39.95 11.31 0.81
C ALA A 21 -39.37 10.77 -0.50
N ILE A 22 -38.19 11.26 -0.88
CA ILE A 22 -37.43 10.63 -1.94
C ILE A 22 -37.25 9.20 -1.44
N GLU A 23 -37.81 8.24 -2.15
CA GLU A 23 -37.54 6.82 -1.94
C GLU A 23 -36.02 6.67 -2.01
N HIS A 24 -35.38 6.59 -0.85
CA HIS A 24 -33.96 6.33 -0.79
C HIS A 24 -33.76 4.92 -1.32
N VAL A 25 -33.06 4.79 -2.43
CA VAL A 25 -32.60 3.50 -2.96
C VAL A 25 -31.16 3.36 -2.49
N PRO A 26 -30.86 2.43 -1.56
CA PRO A 26 -29.51 2.13 -1.13
C PRO A 26 -28.64 1.84 -2.34
N GLY A 27 -27.47 2.46 -2.35
CA GLY A 27 -26.41 2.11 -3.28
C GLY A 27 -25.91 0.68 -3.06
N PRO A 28 -24.93 0.22 -3.85
CA PRO A 28 -24.34 -1.09 -3.62
C PRO A 28 -23.72 -1.18 -2.22
N LEU A 29 -23.87 -2.33 -1.57
CA LEU A 29 -23.24 -2.58 -0.29
C LEU A 29 -21.74 -2.74 -0.49
N ASN A 30 -20.94 -2.09 0.35
CA ASN A 30 -19.49 -2.25 0.32
C ASN A 30 -18.99 -2.83 1.64
N VAL A 31 -18.13 -3.82 1.50
CA VAL A 31 -17.56 -4.59 2.61
C VAL A 31 -16.04 -4.45 2.54
N GLU A 32 -15.43 -4.00 3.62
CA GLU A 32 -13.97 -3.93 3.70
C GLU A 32 -13.46 -5.16 4.46
N THR A 33 -12.57 -5.91 3.83
CA THR A 33 -12.00 -7.13 4.40
C THR A 33 -10.49 -7.01 4.46
N LYS A 34 -9.92 -7.14 5.64
CA LYS A 34 -8.48 -7.13 5.88
C LYS A 34 -8.03 -8.50 6.34
N VAL A 35 -7.12 -9.11 5.57
CA VAL A 35 -6.59 -10.43 5.86
C VAL A 35 -5.16 -10.33 6.36
N THR A 36 -4.95 -10.86 7.56
CA THR A 36 -3.65 -10.89 8.23
C THR A 36 -3.23 -12.32 8.52
N GLU A 37 -2.04 -12.51 9.11
CA GLU A 37 -1.53 -13.84 9.46
C GLU A 37 -2.36 -14.55 10.54
N SER A 38 -3.08 -13.81 11.38
CA SER A 38 -3.76 -14.35 12.57
C SER A 38 -5.26 -14.06 12.63
N GLU A 39 -5.77 -13.22 11.74
CA GLU A 39 -7.19 -12.91 11.67
C GLU A 39 -7.57 -12.35 10.30
N THR A 40 -8.80 -12.63 9.91
CA THR A 40 -9.52 -11.89 8.86
C THR A 40 -10.50 -10.97 9.56
N GLU A 41 -10.34 -9.67 9.36
CA GLU A 41 -11.25 -8.64 9.87
C GLU A 41 -12.17 -8.21 8.73
N VAL A 42 -13.47 -8.10 9.01
CA VAL A 42 -14.49 -7.65 8.05
C VAL A 42 -15.24 -6.49 8.68
N TYR A 43 -15.29 -5.38 7.95
CA TYR A 43 -16.05 -4.21 8.31
C TYR A 43 -17.24 -4.08 7.36
N LEU A 44 -18.44 -4.09 7.97
CA LEU A 44 -19.71 -3.89 7.30
C LEU A 44 -20.29 -2.56 7.75
N LEU A 45 -20.76 -1.78 6.79
CA LEU A 45 -21.46 -0.55 7.07
C LEU A 45 -22.75 -0.50 6.27
N ILE A 46 -23.85 -0.37 6.99
CA ILE A 46 -25.20 -0.44 6.42
C ILE A 46 -26.07 0.66 6.99
N ASP A 47 -27.01 1.16 6.19
CA ASP A 47 -27.99 2.12 6.65
C ASP A 47 -28.94 1.49 7.69
N GLU A 48 -29.52 2.35 8.52
CA GLU A 48 -30.41 1.95 9.60
C GLU A 48 -31.63 1.15 9.11
N LEU A 49 -32.18 1.47 7.93
CA LEU A 49 -33.36 0.79 7.42
C LEU A 49 -33.02 -0.65 7.00
N LEU A 50 -31.89 -0.83 6.32
CA LEU A 50 -31.37 -2.14 5.95
C LEU A 50 -30.99 -2.97 7.19
N PHE A 51 -30.36 -2.34 8.19
CA PHE A 51 -30.06 -2.98 9.47
C PHE A 51 -31.32 -3.52 10.15
N ARG A 52 -32.36 -2.68 10.26
CA ARG A 52 -33.66 -3.07 10.81
C ARG A 52 -34.29 -4.19 10.00
N HIS A 53 -34.19 -4.14 8.68
CA HIS A 53 -34.73 -5.15 7.78
C HIS A 53 -34.06 -6.53 7.96
N TRP A 54 -32.73 -6.57 7.97
CA TRP A 54 -31.98 -7.83 8.05
C TRP A 54 -32.04 -8.48 9.41
N PHE A 55 -31.81 -7.70 10.48
CA PHE A 55 -31.64 -8.26 11.81
C PHE A 55 -32.92 -8.20 12.66
N ASN A 56 -33.94 -7.43 12.23
CA ASN A 56 -35.15 -7.16 13.00
C ASN A 56 -34.82 -6.64 14.41
N LEU A 57 -33.93 -5.65 14.45
CA LEU A 57 -33.37 -5.02 15.64
C LEU A 57 -33.44 -3.49 15.51
N ASP A 58 -33.54 -2.79 16.63
CA ASP A 58 -33.46 -1.34 16.67
C ASP A 58 -32.03 -0.89 16.99
N PRO A 59 -31.30 -0.28 16.04
CA PRO A 59 -29.91 0.08 16.27
C PRO A 59 -29.73 1.28 17.20
N THR A 60 -30.77 2.09 17.44
CA THR A 60 -30.70 3.22 18.38
C THR A 60 -30.47 2.79 19.83
N ILE A 61 -30.68 1.49 20.12
CA ILE A 61 -30.43 0.89 21.43
C ILE A 61 -28.93 0.58 21.62
N ILE A 62 -28.14 0.45 20.54
CA ILE A 62 -26.71 0.07 20.60
C ILE A 62 -25.89 0.96 21.56
N PRO A 63 -25.99 2.31 21.54
CA PRO A 63 -25.26 3.17 22.46
C PRO A 63 -25.62 2.97 23.94
N GLU A 64 -26.76 2.35 24.23
CA GLU A 64 -27.25 2.05 25.57
C GLU A 64 -26.90 0.62 26.02
N LEU A 65 -26.32 -0.21 25.14
CA LEU A 65 -25.93 -1.58 25.48
C LEU A 65 -24.69 -1.58 26.37
N GLU A 66 -24.78 -2.21 27.54
CA GLU A 66 -23.60 -2.55 28.33
C GLU A 66 -22.92 -3.79 27.71
N PRO A 67 -21.64 -3.71 27.31
CA PRO A 67 -20.93 -4.79 26.61
C PRO A 67 -20.86 -6.15 27.35
N ASP A 68 -21.26 -6.22 28.61
CA ASP A 68 -21.04 -7.41 29.46
C ASP A 68 -22.33 -8.11 29.91
N SER A 69 -23.49 -7.75 29.34
CA SER A 69 -24.79 -8.27 29.79
C SER A 69 -24.99 -9.77 29.48
N SER A 70 -24.37 -10.30 28.42
CA SER A 70 -24.24 -11.75 28.13
C SER A 70 -23.40 -11.99 26.86
N GLY A 71 -22.07 -11.91 26.96
CA GLY A 71 -21.21 -11.81 25.76
C GLY A 71 -21.37 -10.43 25.11
N ARG A 72 -20.36 -9.97 24.37
CA ARG A 72 -20.09 -8.55 24.04
C ARG A 72 -21.31 -7.69 23.65
N TRP A 73 -22.37 -8.28 23.08
CA TRP A 73 -23.61 -7.60 22.66
C TRP A 73 -24.92 -8.40 22.92
N GLY A 74 -24.88 -9.46 23.73
CA GLY A 74 -26.08 -10.26 24.09
C GLY A 74 -26.92 -10.80 22.91
N GLU A 75 -28.25 -10.78 23.05
CA GLU A 75 -29.20 -11.25 22.01
C GLU A 75 -29.02 -10.48 20.68
N PHE A 76 -28.55 -9.23 20.76
CA PHE A 76 -28.27 -8.40 19.60
C PHE A 76 -27.16 -9.04 18.74
N GLY A 77 -26.05 -9.40 19.38
CA GLY A 77 -24.94 -10.11 18.73
C GLY A 77 -25.34 -11.47 18.17
N ASP A 78 -26.11 -12.27 18.93
CA ASP A 78 -26.55 -13.61 18.49
C ASP A 78 -27.40 -13.57 17.21
N LYS A 79 -28.25 -12.55 17.05
CA LYS A 79 -29.07 -12.38 15.85
C LYS A 79 -28.24 -11.95 14.65
N ILE A 80 -27.30 -11.02 14.84
CA ILE A 80 -26.39 -10.57 13.79
C ILE A 80 -25.54 -11.74 13.31
N VAL A 81 -24.85 -12.44 14.23
CA VAL A 81 -23.99 -13.58 13.90
C VAL A 81 -24.78 -14.68 13.19
N ARG A 82 -25.98 -15.02 13.68
CA ARG A 82 -26.83 -16.03 13.02
C ARG A 82 -27.22 -15.63 11.60
N TRP A 83 -27.54 -14.36 11.38
CA TRP A 83 -27.88 -13.88 10.05
C TRP A 83 -26.67 -13.95 9.12
N LEU A 84 -25.49 -13.54 9.59
CA LEU A 84 -24.24 -13.61 8.83
C LEU A 84 -23.87 -15.06 8.50
N ASP A 85 -23.96 -15.98 9.44
CA ASP A 85 -23.70 -17.41 9.21
C ASP A 85 -24.63 -18.04 8.15
N LEU A 86 -25.84 -17.49 7.98
CA LEU A 86 -26.83 -17.96 7.01
C LEU A 86 -26.72 -17.28 5.65
N HIS A 87 -26.37 -15.99 5.62
CA HIS A 87 -26.49 -15.16 4.43
C HIS A 87 -25.18 -14.60 3.89
N ALA A 88 -24.16 -14.47 4.75
CA ALA A 88 -22.88 -13.85 4.48
C ALA A 88 -21.72 -14.67 5.11
N SER A 89 -21.66 -15.97 4.80
CA SER A 89 -20.71 -16.89 5.44
C SER A 89 -19.30 -16.77 4.86
N LEU A 90 -18.31 -17.09 5.70
CA LEU A 90 -16.90 -17.18 5.31
C LEU A 90 -16.36 -18.58 5.62
N ASP A 91 -15.86 -19.23 4.58
CA ASP A 91 -15.13 -20.48 4.67
C ASP A 91 -13.62 -20.18 4.59
N VAL A 92 -12.87 -20.64 5.60
CA VAL A 92 -11.42 -20.52 5.69
C VAL A 92 -10.82 -21.91 5.50
N ASP A 93 -10.05 -22.09 4.43
CA ASP A 93 -9.45 -23.38 4.07
C ASP A 93 -10.46 -24.55 4.05
N GLY A 94 -11.67 -24.29 3.54
CA GLY A 94 -12.77 -25.25 3.45
C GLY A 94 -13.52 -25.54 4.76
N VAL A 95 -13.33 -24.70 5.79
CA VAL A 95 -14.07 -24.77 7.05
C VAL A 95 -14.82 -23.46 7.27
N GLN A 96 -16.14 -23.53 7.38
CA GLN A 96 -16.96 -22.38 7.75
C GLN A 96 -16.59 -21.88 9.15
N VAL A 97 -16.23 -20.60 9.26
CA VAL A 97 -15.86 -19.94 10.51
C VAL A 97 -16.94 -18.95 10.91
N THR A 98 -17.41 -19.07 12.17
CA THR A 98 -18.37 -18.12 12.74
C THR A 98 -17.67 -16.81 13.12
N PRO A 99 -18.22 -15.64 12.73
CA PRO A 99 -17.64 -14.35 13.10
C PRO A 99 -17.76 -14.05 14.59
N MET A 100 -16.79 -13.31 15.12
CA MET A 100 -16.86 -12.65 16.42
C MET A 100 -17.06 -11.16 16.21
N ILE A 101 -18.11 -10.57 16.78
CA ILE A 101 -18.30 -9.12 16.74
C ILE A 101 -17.26 -8.48 17.65
N GLU A 102 -16.32 -7.75 17.05
CA GLU A 102 -15.33 -6.95 17.77
C GLU A 102 -15.95 -5.64 18.23
N ASP A 103 -16.69 -4.99 17.33
CA ASP A 103 -17.28 -3.69 17.55
C ASP A 103 -18.61 -3.54 16.80
N LEU A 104 -19.50 -2.73 17.37
CA LEU A 104 -20.84 -2.49 16.87
C LEU A 104 -21.28 -1.09 17.29
N GLU A 105 -21.50 -0.22 16.31
CA GLU A 105 -21.78 1.18 16.55
C GLU A 105 -22.98 1.65 15.72
N TRP A 106 -23.86 2.42 16.35
CA TRP A 106 -24.89 3.20 15.65
C TRP A 106 -24.49 4.67 15.68
N GLN A 107 -24.58 5.31 14.52
CA GLN A 107 -24.23 6.71 14.37
C GLN A 107 -25.38 7.47 13.70
N GLU A 108 -25.75 8.60 14.31
CA GLU A 108 -26.75 9.52 13.76
C GLU A 108 -26.13 10.29 12.59
N GLY A 109 -26.81 10.32 11.44
CA GLY A 109 -26.35 11.09 10.28
C GLY A 109 -26.39 12.59 10.55
N PHE A 110 -25.36 13.32 10.13
CA PHE A 110 -25.22 14.76 10.38
C PHE A 110 -24.88 15.55 9.09
N ASP A 111 -25.80 15.62 8.13
CA ASP A 111 -25.78 16.68 7.10
C ASP A 111 -27.16 16.92 6.43
N LEU A 112 -27.32 18.07 5.77
CA LEU A 112 -28.53 18.55 5.09
C LEU A 112 -28.89 17.78 3.80
N ASN A 113 -28.00 16.94 3.27
CA ASN A 113 -28.17 16.24 2.00
C ASN A 113 -28.32 14.71 2.13
N ASP A 114 -27.77 14.08 3.18
CA ASP A 114 -27.91 12.65 3.45
C ASP A 114 -28.49 12.42 4.86
N PHE A 115 -29.81 12.18 4.91
CA PHE A 115 -30.59 12.01 6.15
C PHE A 115 -30.53 10.59 6.74
N LEU A 116 -29.47 9.83 6.45
CA LEU A 116 -29.41 8.41 6.81
C LEU A 116 -28.53 8.20 8.03
N ASN A 117 -29.05 7.41 8.95
CA ASN A 117 -28.30 6.87 10.07
C ASN A 117 -27.68 5.55 9.64
N TYR A 118 -26.56 5.20 10.26
CA TYR A 118 -25.77 4.04 9.86
C TYR A 118 -25.40 3.15 11.05
N VAL A 119 -25.12 1.90 10.73
CA VAL A 119 -24.62 0.89 11.68
C VAL A 119 -23.33 0.28 11.16
N GLY A 120 -22.24 0.52 11.89
CA GLY A 120 -20.96 -0.12 11.66
C GLY A 120 -20.86 -1.42 12.44
N ILE A 121 -20.44 -2.50 11.76
CA ILE A 121 -20.24 -3.82 12.34
C ILE A 121 -18.82 -4.27 12.00
N THR A 122 -17.97 -4.39 13.02
CA THR A 122 -16.61 -4.93 12.87
C THR A 122 -16.59 -6.38 13.34
N LEU A 123 -16.25 -7.28 12.43
CA LEU A 123 -16.22 -8.72 12.63
C LEU A 123 -14.78 -9.22 12.58
N LYS A 124 -14.44 -10.15 13.47
CA LYS A 124 -13.18 -10.89 13.46
C LYS A 124 -13.43 -12.37 13.23
N TYR A 125 -12.73 -12.91 12.25
CA TYR A 125 -12.66 -14.33 11.94
C TYR A 125 -11.25 -14.80 12.34
N PRO A 126 -11.10 -15.43 13.51
CA PRO A 126 -9.78 -15.81 14.01
C PRO A 126 -9.19 -16.92 13.15
N THR A 127 -7.99 -16.70 12.63
CA THR A 127 -7.22 -17.68 11.86
C THR A 127 -5.96 -18.03 12.64
N LYS A 128 -5.58 -19.32 12.71
CA LYS A 128 -4.34 -19.68 13.44
C LYS A 128 -3.08 -19.41 12.63
N THR A 129 -3.24 -19.26 11.32
CA THR A 129 -2.22 -19.08 10.30
C THR A 129 -2.85 -18.33 9.13
N MET A 130 -2.00 -17.76 8.27
CA MET A 130 -2.44 -17.14 7.03
C MET A 130 -3.28 -18.15 6.20
N PRO A 131 -4.52 -17.81 5.84
CA PRO A 131 -5.36 -18.68 5.03
C PRO A 131 -4.74 -18.96 3.66
N SER A 132 -4.89 -20.19 3.16
CA SER A 132 -4.53 -20.53 1.78
C SER A 132 -5.66 -20.22 0.80
N GLU A 133 -6.90 -20.30 1.27
CA GLU A 133 -8.10 -19.99 0.50
C GLU A 133 -9.19 -19.44 1.42
N LEU A 134 -9.87 -18.41 0.95
CA LEU A 134 -11.04 -17.80 1.55
C LEU A 134 -12.18 -17.88 0.55
N GLU A 135 -13.28 -18.50 0.94
CA GLU A 135 -14.50 -18.54 0.15
C GLU A 135 -15.58 -17.73 0.86
N PHE A 136 -16.00 -16.65 0.21
CA PHE A 136 -17.04 -15.75 0.69
C PHE A 136 -18.34 -16.11 -0.01
N VAL A 137 -19.42 -16.20 0.75
CA VAL A 137 -20.76 -16.43 0.23
C VAL A 137 -21.63 -15.25 0.60
N TRP A 138 -22.34 -14.68 -0.37
CA TRP A 138 -23.35 -13.66 -0.14
C TRP A 138 -24.65 -14.04 -0.85
N SER A 139 -25.72 -14.28 -0.09
CA SER A 139 -26.98 -14.80 -0.63
C SER A 139 -28.18 -13.86 -0.52
N ARG A 140 -27.99 -12.65 0.01
CA ARG A 140 -29.08 -11.67 0.18
C ARG A 140 -28.93 -10.47 -0.75
N PHE A 141 -29.81 -10.40 -1.75
CA PHE A 141 -29.91 -9.31 -2.73
C PHE A 141 -31.37 -8.83 -2.75
N ASP A 142 -31.72 -7.91 -1.84
CA ASP A 142 -33.09 -7.44 -1.68
C ASP A 142 -33.56 -6.61 -2.89
N THR A 143 -34.88 -6.47 -3.15
CA THR A 143 -35.50 -5.58 -4.17
C THR A 143 -36.87 -5.04 -3.71
N GLU A 144 -37.01 -3.69 -3.70
CA GLU A 144 -38.19 -2.81 -3.46
C GLU A 144 -39.02 -3.00 -2.14
N ASP A 145 -39.27 -1.90 -1.39
CA ASP A 145 -39.83 -1.84 0.01
C ASP A 145 -39.00 -2.60 1.08
N GLY A 146 -37.71 -2.61 0.83
CA GLY A 146 -36.69 -3.55 1.34
C GLY A 146 -35.40 -3.51 0.50
N PHE A 147 -35.38 -2.61 -0.50
CA PHE A 147 -34.25 -2.00 -1.19
C PHE A 147 -33.48 -2.85 -2.22
N PRO A 148 -33.46 -2.45 -3.52
CA PRO A 148 -32.70 -3.13 -4.56
C PRO A 148 -31.19 -2.97 -4.38
N LEU A 149 -30.52 -4.00 -3.83
CA LEU A 149 -29.06 -4.10 -3.90
C LEU A 149 -28.67 -4.66 -5.27
N GLU A 150 -28.27 -3.80 -6.21
CA GLU A 150 -27.82 -4.25 -7.54
C GLU A 150 -26.57 -5.14 -7.48
N SER A 151 -25.71 -4.93 -6.46
CA SER A 151 -24.57 -5.80 -6.15
C SER A 151 -23.99 -5.50 -4.77
N VAL A 152 -23.28 -6.48 -4.21
CA VAL A 152 -22.40 -6.29 -3.04
C VAL A 152 -20.96 -6.33 -3.51
N PHE A 153 -20.16 -5.36 -3.11
CA PHE A 153 -18.73 -5.33 -3.36
C PHE A 153 -17.97 -5.62 -2.06
N MET A 154 -16.92 -6.41 -2.17
CA MET A 154 -16.00 -6.64 -1.06
C MET A 154 -14.59 -6.31 -1.51
N ILE A 155 -13.92 -5.42 -0.78
CA ILE A 155 -12.52 -5.07 -0.99
C ILE A 155 -11.70 -5.91 -0.03
N LEU A 156 -10.94 -6.85 -0.56
CA LEU A 156 -10.03 -7.68 0.22
C LEU A 156 -8.64 -7.11 0.12
N THR A 157 -8.01 -6.87 1.25
CA THR A 157 -6.64 -6.40 1.35
C THR A 157 -5.79 -7.42 2.12
N GLY A 158 -4.60 -7.74 1.61
CA GLY A 158 -3.66 -8.62 2.30
C GLY A 158 -2.26 -8.55 1.69
N ALA A 159 -1.23 -8.55 2.54
CA ALA A 159 0.20 -8.69 2.19
C ALA A 159 0.67 -8.00 0.88
N ASP A 160 0.26 -6.75 0.65
CA ASP A 160 0.56 -5.91 -0.54
C ASP A 160 -0.26 -6.22 -1.82
N ASP A 161 -1.41 -6.86 -1.66
CA ASP A 161 -2.37 -7.12 -2.73
C ASP A 161 -3.78 -6.71 -2.30
N PHE A 162 -4.65 -6.60 -3.30
CA PHE A 162 -6.08 -6.55 -3.09
C PHE A 162 -6.85 -7.24 -4.21
N GLN A 163 -8.07 -7.62 -3.86
CA GLN A 163 -9.08 -8.00 -4.83
C GLN A 163 -10.39 -7.28 -4.51
N ILE A 164 -11.09 -6.89 -5.56
CA ILE A 164 -12.48 -6.43 -5.44
C ILE A 164 -13.35 -7.59 -5.92
N LEU A 165 -14.10 -8.17 -5.00
CA LEU A 165 -15.10 -9.19 -5.30
C LEU A 165 -16.43 -8.49 -5.52
N ARG A 166 -17.19 -8.96 -6.51
CA ARG A 166 -18.53 -8.47 -6.79
C ARG A 166 -19.49 -9.64 -6.71
N PHE A 167 -20.34 -9.63 -5.70
CA PHE A 167 -21.40 -10.60 -5.53
C PHE A 167 -22.63 -10.16 -6.31
N ARG A 168 -23.29 -11.14 -6.93
CA ARG A 168 -24.56 -11.00 -7.62
C ARG A 168 -25.45 -12.18 -7.28
N GLU A 169 -26.75 -12.04 -7.50
CA GLU A 169 -27.69 -13.14 -7.26
C GLU A 169 -27.35 -14.40 -8.08
N ASP A 170 -26.82 -14.23 -9.29
CA ASP A 170 -26.37 -15.32 -10.18
C ASP A 170 -24.93 -15.79 -9.90
N ASP A 171 -24.16 -15.03 -9.11
CA ASP A 171 -22.78 -15.34 -8.72
C ASP A 171 -22.53 -14.98 -7.23
N PRO A 172 -23.14 -15.73 -6.29
CA PRO A 172 -23.13 -15.39 -4.87
C PRO A 172 -21.88 -15.89 -4.13
N ILE A 173 -21.01 -16.66 -4.79
CA ILE A 173 -19.83 -17.27 -4.17
C ILE A 173 -18.59 -16.67 -4.82
N GLN A 174 -17.66 -16.18 -4.03
CA GLN A 174 -16.41 -15.62 -4.50
C GLN A 174 -15.26 -16.19 -3.69
N ALA A 175 -14.30 -16.82 -4.36
CA ALA A 175 -13.11 -17.39 -3.73
C ALA A 175 -11.88 -16.51 -3.99
N TRP A 176 -11.03 -16.39 -2.99
CA TRP A 176 -9.76 -15.68 -3.06
C TRP A 176 -8.66 -16.45 -2.33
N SER A 177 -7.49 -16.53 -2.96
CA SER A 177 -6.27 -17.02 -2.33
C SER A 177 -5.38 -15.81 -2.03
N PRO A 178 -5.12 -15.50 -0.75
CA PRO A 178 -4.16 -14.47 -0.38
C PRO A 178 -2.79 -14.76 -1.03
N PRO A 179 -2.16 -13.80 -1.71
CA PRO A 179 -0.86 -14.05 -2.32
C PRO A 179 0.23 -14.17 -1.26
N GLU A 180 1.33 -14.81 -1.63
CA GLU A 180 2.54 -14.80 -0.81
C GLU A 180 3.10 -13.38 -0.67
N ALA A 181 3.46 -13.01 0.56
CA ALA A 181 4.10 -11.72 0.82
C ALA A 181 5.40 -11.59 0.02
N ARG A 182 5.58 -10.45 -0.65
CA ARG A 182 6.79 -10.18 -1.43
C ARG A 182 8.02 -10.08 -0.52
N PRO A 183 9.20 -10.51 -0.98
CA PRO A 183 10.42 -10.39 -0.19
C PRO A 183 10.71 -8.92 0.14
N VAL A 184 10.86 -8.62 1.44
CA VAL A 184 11.26 -7.30 1.93
C VAL A 184 12.77 -7.28 2.10
N LEU A 185 13.46 -6.52 1.26
CA LEU A 185 14.90 -6.28 1.41
C LEU A 185 15.13 -4.99 2.18
N ASP A 186 15.98 -5.05 3.20
CA ASP A 186 16.38 -3.86 3.96
C ASP A 186 17.33 -2.99 3.11
N PRO A 187 16.91 -1.77 2.68
CA PRO A 187 17.69 -0.89 1.83
C PRO A 187 19.03 -0.44 2.42
N GLU A 188 19.23 -0.60 3.72
CA GLU A 188 20.46 -0.20 4.42
C GLU A 188 21.50 -1.34 4.46
N THR A 189 21.04 -2.59 4.28
CA THR A 189 21.90 -3.78 4.40
C THR A 189 22.53 -4.21 3.08
N VAL A 190 21.84 -4.00 1.96
CA VAL A 190 22.30 -4.40 0.63
C VAL A 190 23.30 -3.35 0.11
N LYS A 191 24.59 -3.54 0.35
CA LYS A 191 25.63 -2.60 -0.12
C LYS A 191 25.97 -2.83 -1.59
N PRO A 192 26.20 -1.77 -2.39
CA PRO A 192 26.81 -1.93 -3.70
C PRO A 192 28.18 -2.59 -3.56
N GLY A 193 28.47 -3.53 -4.46
CA GLY A 193 29.76 -4.20 -4.53
C GLY A 193 30.82 -3.31 -5.17
N LEU A 194 32.09 -3.68 -4.98
CA LEU A 194 33.20 -3.20 -5.80
C LEU A 194 33.44 -4.21 -6.92
N VAL A 195 33.71 -3.72 -8.13
CA VAL A 195 34.09 -4.63 -9.21
C VAL A 195 35.41 -5.32 -8.84
N PRO A 196 35.46 -6.66 -8.85
CA PRO A 196 36.68 -7.38 -8.49
C PRO A 196 37.79 -7.05 -9.51
N PRO A 197 39.06 -7.00 -9.09
CA PRO A 197 40.15 -6.78 -10.02
C PRO A 197 40.20 -7.91 -11.05
N MET A 198 40.39 -7.56 -12.33
CA MET A 198 40.54 -8.53 -13.41
C MET A 198 41.82 -9.37 -13.22
N ALA A 199 42.86 -8.75 -12.66
CA ALA A 199 44.07 -9.42 -12.25
C ALA A 199 44.75 -8.68 -11.10
N THR A 200 45.23 -9.41 -10.11
CA THR A 200 46.11 -8.87 -9.08
C THR A 200 47.56 -9.19 -9.46
N VAL A 201 48.32 -8.16 -9.82
CA VAL A 201 49.74 -8.32 -10.16
C VAL A 201 50.58 -8.15 -8.91
N ASN A 202 51.17 -9.26 -8.46
CA ASN A 202 52.14 -9.21 -7.39
C ASN A 202 53.44 -8.57 -7.90
N LEU A 203 53.84 -7.43 -7.31
CA LEU A 203 55.01 -6.67 -7.73
C LEU A 203 56.29 -7.50 -7.62
N PHE A 204 56.33 -8.49 -6.71
CA PHE A 204 57.43 -9.44 -6.60
C PHE A 204 57.76 -10.12 -7.93
N TRP A 205 56.75 -10.65 -8.64
CA TRP A 205 56.96 -11.35 -9.89
C TRP A 205 57.45 -10.42 -11.00
N VAL A 206 56.95 -9.18 -11.03
CA VAL A 206 57.37 -8.17 -12.02
C VAL A 206 58.82 -7.77 -11.81
N THR A 207 59.22 -7.43 -10.58
CA THR A 207 60.60 -7.04 -10.24
C THR A 207 61.57 -8.21 -10.39
N TRP A 208 61.13 -9.42 -10.07
CA TRP A 208 61.93 -10.63 -10.22
C TRP A 208 62.18 -10.95 -11.70
N LEU A 209 61.16 -10.87 -12.55
CA LEU A 209 61.31 -11.01 -14.00
C LEU A 209 62.24 -9.94 -14.58
N MET A 210 62.11 -8.68 -14.13
CA MET A 210 63.00 -7.59 -14.53
C MET A 210 64.46 -7.86 -14.13
N GLY A 211 64.69 -8.32 -12.90
CA GLY A 211 66.00 -8.75 -12.41
C GLY A 211 66.59 -9.89 -13.25
N LEU A 212 65.79 -10.91 -13.54
CA LEU A 212 66.19 -12.05 -14.36
C LEU A 212 66.56 -11.64 -15.80
N VAL A 213 65.75 -10.79 -16.45
CA VAL A 213 66.05 -10.23 -17.78
C VAL A 213 67.34 -9.42 -17.78
N MET A 214 67.57 -8.59 -16.74
CA MET A 214 68.83 -7.87 -16.60
C MET A 214 70.02 -8.83 -16.46
N LEU A 215 69.88 -9.91 -15.68
CA LEU A 215 70.92 -10.92 -15.48
C LEU A 215 71.30 -11.63 -16.79
N PHE A 216 70.32 -11.98 -17.63
CA PHE A 216 70.56 -12.57 -18.95
C PHE A 216 71.20 -11.60 -19.96
N LYS A 217 70.94 -10.30 -19.84
CA LYS A 217 71.56 -9.27 -20.70
C LYS A 217 72.94 -8.84 -20.23
N THR A 218 73.32 -9.12 -18.99
CA THR A 218 74.65 -8.76 -18.46
C THR A 218 75.72 -9.74 -18.87
N LYS A 219 76.67 -9.30 -19.71
CA LYS A 219 77.87 -10.09 -20.08
C LYS A 219 79.02 -9.97 -19.07
N LYS A 220 78.96 -9.02 -18.13
CA LYS A 220 79.99 -8.79 -17.09
C LYS A 220 79.32 -8.40 -15.77
N PHE A 221 79.62 -9.15 -14.71
CA PHE A 221 79.14 -8.93 -13.35
C PHE A 221 80.12 -8.01 -12.60
N THR A 222 79.82 -6.71 -12.56
CA THR A 222 80.54 -5.76 -11.71
C THR A 222 79.82 -5.61 -10.36
N PRO A 223 80.56 -5.34 -9.24
CA PRO A 223 79.99 -5.24 -7.90
C PRO A 223 78.72 -4.37 -7.79
N PRO A 224 78.64 -3.16 -8.36
CA PRO A 224 77.43 -2.34 -8.27
C PRO A 224 76.22 -2.95 -8.98
N ARG A 225 76.42 -3.73 -10.06
CA ARG A 225 75.31 -4.41 -10.75
C ARG A 225 74.76 -5.59 -9.94
N VAL A 226 75.64 -6.32 -9.26
CA VAL A 226 75.24 -7.42 -8.37
C VAL A 226 74.39 -6.88 -7.21
N ILE A 227 74.77 -5.72 -6.66
CA ILE A 227 73.99 -5.05 -5.61
C ILE A 227 72.60 -4.64 -6.12
N VAL A 228 72.51 -4.03 -7.31
CA VAL A 228 71.22 -3.65 -7.90
C VAL A 228 70.33 -4.86 -8.18
N LEU A 229 70.90 -5.95 -8.68
CA LEU A 229 70.18 -7.21 -8.90
C LEU A 229 69.66 -7.83 -7.60
N LEU A 230 70.50 -7.83 -6.54
CA LEU A 230 70.09 -8.29 -5.21
C LEU A 230 68.96 -7.42 -4.64
N VAL A 231 69.05 -6.10 -4.79
CA VAL A 231 68.00 -5.18 -4.33
C VAL A 231 66.68 -5.43 -5.07
N LEU A 232 66.70 -5.63 -6.39
CA LEU A 232 65.50 -5.92 -7.20
C LEU A 232 64.85 -7.29 -6.90
N VAL A 233 65.58 -8.23 -6.31
CA VAL A 233 65.05 -9.55 -5.92
C VAL A 233 64.63 -9.57 -4.45
N VAL A 234 65.42 -8.96 -3.57
CA VAL A 234 65.27 -9.05 -2.12
C VAL A 234 64.26 -8.03 -1.59
N VAL A 235 64.27 -6.77 -2.05
CA VAL A 235 63.34 -5.75 -1.56
C VAL A 235 61.87 -6.12 -1.82
N PRO A 236 61.50 -6.61 -3.02
CA PRO A 236 60.13 -7.02 -3.30
C PRO A 236 59.73 -8.32 -2.61
N PHE A 237 60.69 -9.15 -2.20
CA PHE A 237 60.41 -10.34 -1.38
C PHE A 237 59.93 -9.95 0.03
N PHE A 238 60.43 -8.85 0.57
CA PHE A 238 60.03 -8.31 1.88
C PHE A 238 58.83 -7.35 1.80
N PHE A 239 58.58 -6.74 0.64
CA PHE A 239 57.40 -5.91 0.40
C PHE A 239 56.34 -6.70 -0.37
N PHE A 240 55.33 -7.24 0.33
CA PHE A 240 54.12 -7.84 -0.26
C PHE A 240 53.21 -6.78 -0.91
N GLY A 241 53.75 -5.98 -1.83
CA GLY A 241 53.00 -5.03 -2.62
C GLY A 241 52.33 -5.73 -3.80
N HIS A 242 51.03 -5.51 -3.97
CA HIS A 242 50.28 -5.90 -5.15
C HIS A 242 49.70 -4.65 -5.80
N VAL A 243 49.48 -4.73 -7.11
CA VAL A 243 48.70 -3.74 -7.86
C VAL A 243 47.53 -4.47 -8.47
N ASP A 244 46.34 -4.00 -8.13
CA ASP A 244 45.09 -4.49 -8.69
C ASP A 244 44.84 -3.82 -10.04
N LEU A 245 44.74 -4.64 -11.09
CA LEU A 245 44.41 -4.21 -12.43
C LEU A 245 42.91 -4.36 -12.63
N TYR A 246 42.22 -3.23 -12.66
CA TYR A 246 40.81 -3.15 -12.97
C TYR A 246 40.61 -3.05 -14.48
N ASN A 247 39.49 -3.57 -14.98
CA ASN A 247 39.14 -3.39 -16.38
C ASN A 247 38.70 -1.93 -16.58
N PRO A 248 39.38 -1.15 -17.46
CA PRO A 248 39.02 0.24 -17.70
C PRO A 248 37.65 0.42 -18.39
N THR A 249 37.05 -0.65 -18.91
CA THR A 249 35.73 -0.61 -19.56
C THR A 249 34.59 -1.02 -18.64
N LEU A 250 34.88 -1.54 -17.45
CA LEU A 250 33.84 -1.88 -16.46
C LEU A 250 33.69 -0.72 -15.47
N PRO A 251 32.47 -0.48 -14.96
CA PRO A 251 32.22 0.56 -13.98
C PRO A 251 32.98 0.20 -12.69
N GLY A 252 33.37 1.19 -11.88
CA GLY A 252 34.06 0.93 -10.61
C GLY A 252 33.16 0.30 -9.54
N VAL A 253 31.86 0.24 -9.79
CA VAL A 253 30.80 -0.12 -8.86
C VAL A 253 29.99 -1.29 -9.44
N GLN A 254 29.67 -2.27 -8.59
CA GLN A 254 28.77 -3.37 -8.91
C GLN A 254 27.41 -3.11 -8.24
N LEU A 255 26.36 -3.01 -9.05
CA LEU A 255 24.99 -2.89 -8.55
C LEU A 255 24.45 -4.26 -8.11
N PRO A 256 23.39 -4.28 -7.27
CA PRO A 256 22.63 -5.51 -7.00
C PRO A 256 22.11 -6.14 -8.29
N SER A 257 21.71 -7.41 -8.23
CA SER A 257 21.03 -8.05 -9.36
C SER A 257 19.73 -7.32 -9.72
N GLU A 258 19.21 -7.55 -10.93
CA GLU A 258 17.95 -6.95 -11.38
C GLU A 258 16.78 -7.26 -10.41
N GLU A 259 16.72 -8.51 -9.93
CA GLU A 259 15.73 -8.98 -8.97
C GLU A 259 15.87 -8.31 -7.60
N GLU A 260 17.10 -8.23 -7.06
CA GLU A 260 17.36 -7.52 -5.80
C GLU A 260 17.06 -6.02 -5.93
N SER A 261 17.38 -5.41 -7.07
CA SER A 261 17.13 -3.99 -7.35
C SER A 261 15.64 -3.68 -7.41
N ALA A 262 14.85 -4.59 -8.00
CA ALA A 262 13.40 -4.50 -8.02
C ALA A 262 12.82 -4.63 -6.61
N ALA A 263 13.24 -5.64 -5.83
CA ALA A 263 12.76 -5.85 -4.47
C ALA A 263 13.14 -4.69 -3.51
N LEU A 264 14.34 -4.12 -3.68
CA LEU A 264 14.76 -2.89 -3.00
C LEU A 264 13.85 -1.72 -3.35
N PHE A 265 13.59 -1.50 -4.64
CA PHE A 265 12.69 -0.44 -5.09
C PHE A 265 11.28 -0.63 -4.52
N GLU A 266 10.69 -1.83 -4.61
CA GLU A 266 9.35 -2.10 -4.11
C GLU A 266 9.24 -1.88 -2.60
N THR A 267 10.31 -2.17 -1.86
CA THR A 267 10.38 -1.87 -0.42
C THR A 267 10.38 -0.37 -0.14
N LEU A 268 11.20 0.40 -0.85
CA LEU A 268 11.23 1.87 -0.73
C LEU A 268 9.87 2.47 -1.13
N HIS A 269 9.30 2.01 -2.24
CA HIS A 269 8.05 2.49 -2.83
C HIS A 269 6.84 2.21 -1.92
N ARG A 270 6.70 1.00 -1.38
CA ARG A 270 5.65 0.66 -0.40
C ARG A 270 5.71 1.55 0.83
N ASN A 271 6.92 1.81 1.33
CA ASN A 271 7.12 2.64 2.51
C ASN A 271 6.73 4.12 2.28
N ILE A 272 6.72 4.62 1.02
CA ILE A 272 6.21 5.97 0.71
C ILE A 272 4.74 6.09 1.12
N TYR A 273 3.90 5.16 0.67
CA TYR A 273 2.46 5.19 0.97
C TYR A 273 2.17 4.87 2.44
N ARG A 274 2.92 3.93 3.03
CA ARG A 274 2.83 3.63 4.46
C ARG A 274 3.14 4.83 5.36
N ALA A 275 3.95 5.79 4.90
CA ALA A 275 4.22 7.00 5.66
C ALA A 275 2.94 7.81 5.92
N PHE A 276 1.96 7.75 5.01
CA PHE A 276 0.69 8.46 5.13
C PHE A 276 -0.36 7.74 5.99
N ASP A 277 -0.03 6.57 6.56
CA ASP A 277 -0.85 5.93 7.60
C ASP A 277 -0.71 6.65 8.96
N TYR A 278 0.28 7.53 9.09
CA TYR A 278 0.56 8.28 10.32
C TYR A 278 -0.16 9.63 10.29
N THR A 279 -0.72 10.02 11.43
CA THR A 279 -1.47 11.28 11.58
C THR A 279 -0.59 12.48 11.91
N ASP A 280 0.58 12.25 12.51
CA ASP A 280 1.55 13.30 12.82
C ASP A 280 2.45 13.53 11.60
N GLU A 281 2.35 14.73 11.01
CA GLU A 281 3.14 15.15 9.86
C GLU A 281 4.64 14.92 10.09
N SER A 282 5.17 15.18 11.29
CA SER A 282 6.60 14.96 11.56
C SER A 282 7.01 13.48 11.43
N GLN A 283 6.11 12.55 11.79
CA GLN A 283 6.33 11.12 11.61
C GLN A 283 6.28 10.72 10.13
N VAL A 284 5.41 11.36 9.34
CA VAL A 284 5.36 11.15 7.89
C VAL A 284 6.73 11.49 7.27
N TYR A 285 7.29 12.67 7.58
CA TYR A 285 8.61 13.08 7.11
C TYR A 285 9.72 12.11 7.54
N ASP A 286 9.74 11.68 8.80
CA ASP A 286 10.73 10.73 9.33
C ASP A 286 10.70 9.38 8.60
N ILE A 287 9.52 8.90 8.22
CA ILE A 287 9.34 7.63 7.51
C ILE A 287 9.68 7.78 6.03
N LEU A 288 9.26 8.88 5.40
CA LEU A 288 9.65 9.20 4.02
C LEU A 288 11.18 9.26 3.88
N ALA A 289 11.90 9.83 4.85
CA ALA A 289 13.37 9.88 4.85
C ALA A 289 14.06 8.49 4.84
N ARG A 290 13.34 7.42 5.19
CA ARG A 290 13.82 6.04 5.06
C ARG A 290 13.70 5.49 3.64
N SER A 291 12.85 6.09 2.83
CA SER A 291 12.59 5.66 1.44
C SER A 291 13.21 6.57 0.40
N VAL A 292 13.26 7.88 0.67
CA VAL A 292 13.68 8.88 -0.31
C VAL A 292 14.83 9.74 0.18
N SER A 293 15.55 10.34 -0.75
CA SER A 293 16.59 11.31 -0.41
C SER A 293 15.98 12.63 0.03
N GLU A 294 16.71 13.35 0.89
CA GLU A 294 16.34 14.68 1.36
C GLU A 294 15.98 15.64 0.20
N SER A 295 16.66 15.50 -0.94
CA SER A 295 16.46 16.36 -2.12
C SER A 295 15.08 16.24 -2.78
N ILE A 296 14.40 15.11 -2.66
CA ILE A 296 13.07 14.89 -3.29
C ILE A 296 11.96 14.72 -2.25
N LEU A 297 12.31 14.73 -0.97
CA LEU A 297 11.39 14.37 0.10
C LEU A 297 10.17 15.29 0.12
N MET A 298 10.41 16.60 0.09
CA MET A 298 9.34 17.59 0.10
C MET A 298 8.47 17.50 -1.15
N ASP A 299 9.09 17.45 -2.34
CA ASP A 299 8.36 17.35 -3.61
C ASP A 299 7.49 16.09 -3.67
N LEU A 300 8.01 14.96 -3.19
CA LEU A 300 7.27 13.70 -3.15
C LEU A 300 6.17 13.72 -2.09
N TYR A 301 6.42 14.33 -0.93
CA TYR A 301 5.38 14.51 0.08
C TYR A 301 4.22 15.32 -0.51
N ASP A 302 4.51 16.46 -1.13
CA ASP A 302 3.50 17.32 -1.76
C ASP A 302 2.78 16.56 -2.90
N GLU A 303 3.51 15.85 -3.77
CA GLU A 303 2.92 15.06 -4.87
C GLU A 303 1.96 13.98 -4.35
N VAL A 304 2.39 13.19 -3.35
CA VAL A 304 1.57 12.11 -2.79
C VAL A 304 0.41 12.71 -1.98
N HIS A 305 0.68 13.70 -1.12
CA HIS A 305 -0.35 14.36 -0.33
C HIS A 305 -1.41 15.02 -1.22
N GLU A 306 -1.00 15.72 -2.28
CA GLU A 306 -1.90 16.23 -3.30
C GLU A 306 -2.62 15.08 -4.01
N SER A 307 -1.97 13.99 -4.37
CA SER A 307 -2.68 12.86 -5.02
C SER A 307 -3.76 12.23 -4.12
N LEU A 308 -3.55 12.24 -2.81
CA LEU A 308 -4.47 11.73 -1.79
C LEU A 308 -5.55 12.75 -1.44
N THR A 309 -5.23 14.05 -1.47
CA THR A 309 -6.11 15.16 -1.05
C THR A 309 -6.84 15.82 -2.22
N MET A 310 -6.30 15.76 -3.44
CA MET A 310 -6.91 16.33 -4.65
C MET A 310 -8.22 15.58 -4.93
N LYS A 311 -9.33 16.30 -4.70
CA LYS A 311 -10.75 15.85 -4.72
C LYS A 311 -11.28 15.34 -3.39
N ILE A 312 -10.87 15.99 -2.32
CA ILE A 312 -11.57 16.02 -1.05
C ILE A 312 -12.43 17.29 -1.03
N GLU A 313 -13.76 17.16 -0.93
CA GLU A 313 -14.59 18.28 -0.44
C GLU A 313 -14.09 18.64 0.97
N GLU A 314 -14.23 19.90 1.42
CA GLU A 314 -13.59 20.45 2.64
C GLU A 314 -13.71 19.60 3.93
N SER A 315 -14.56 18.57 3.95
CA SER A 315 -14.80 17.63 5.06
C SER A 315 -14.43 16.16 4.81
N SER A 316 -13.73 15.78 3.72
CA SER A 316 -13.42 14.36 3.44
C SER A 316 -12.02 13.91 3.86
N VAL A 317 -11.87 12.63 4.17
CA VAL A 317 -10.62 11.98 4.58
C VAL A 317 -10.29 10.86 3.59
N SER A 318 -9.12 10.93 2.96
CA SER A 318 -8.64 9.88 2.04
C SER A 318 -7.63 9.02 2.76
N LYS A 319 -7.81 7.70 2.73
CA LYS A 319 -6.92 6.71 3.32
C LYS A 319 -6.45 5.75 2.24
N VAL A 320 -5.15 5.47 2.20
CA VAL A 320 -4.61 4.43 1.33
C VAL A 320 -4.84 3.08 2.00
N GLU A 321 -5.53 2.17 1.33
CA GLU A 321 -5.74 0.81 1.85
C GLU A 321 -4.61 -0.12 1.40
N THR A 322 -4.17 0.00 0.15
CA THR A 322 -3.05 -0.79 -0.35
C THR A 322 -2.43 -0.22 -1.61
N VAL A 323 -1.21 -0.66 -1.89
CA VAL A 323 -0.46 -0.35 -3.10
C VAL A 323 0.08 -1.64 -3.71
N ARG A 324 -0.31 -1.88 -4.97
CA ARG A 324 0.11 -3.06 -5.73
C ARG A 324 1.00 -2.64 -6.89
N ASN A 325 2.27 -3.06 -6.88
CA ASN A 325 3.12 -2.91 -8.08
C ASN A 325 2.68 -3.95 -9.12
N ILE A 326 2.28 -3.47 -10.30
CA ILE A 326 1.81 -4.26 -11.45
C ILE A 326 3.01 -4.69 -12.30
N GLU A 327 3.92 -3.75 -12.56
CA GLU A 327 5.13 -3.97 -13.35
C GLU A 327 6.28 -3.16 -12.76
N THR A 328 7.41 -3.81 -12.53
CA THR A 328 8.66 -3.19 -12.09
C THR A 328 9.76 -3.60 -13.06
N ARG A 329 10.26 -2.66 -13.86
CA ARG A 329 11.36 -2.88 -14.81
C ARG A 329 12.56 -2.07 -14.38
N VAL A 330 13.65 -2.75 -14.07
CA VAL A 330 14.91 -2.12 -13.66
C VAL A 330 15.79 -1.93 -14.88
N GLU A 331 16.36 -0.73 -15.03
CA GLU A 331 17.37 -0.43 -16.04
C GLU A 331 18.69 -0.10 -15.35
N ILE A 332 19.64 -1.04 -15.49
CA ILE A 332 21.00 -0.91 -14.99
C ILE A 332 21.88 -0.44 -16.14
N ASP A 333 22.43 0.75 -16.03
CA ASP A 333 23.49 1.20 -16.94
C ASP A 333 24.81 0.50 -16.55
N GLU A 334 25.47 -0.13 -17.51
CA GLU A 334 26.75 -0.81 -17.28
C GLU A 334 27.93 0.18 -17.13
N THR A 335 27.70 1.49 -17.25
CA THR A 335 28.76 2.52 -17.23
C THR A 335 28.66 3.50 -16.06
N VAL A 336 27.79 3.24 -15.08
CA VAL A 336 27.58 4.16 -13.95
C VAL A 336 28.86 4.34 -13.12
N SER A 337 29.19 5.60 -12.87
CA SER A 337 30.28 5.99 -11.95
C SER A 337 29.82 6.02 -10.48
N GLU A 338 28.51 6.09 -10.26
CA GLU A 338 27.88 6.13 -8.94
C GLU A 338 26.89 4.96 -8.80
N PRO A 339 26.72 4.37 -7.60
CA PRO A 339 25.79 3.27 -7.40
C PRO A 339 24.34 3.76 -7.51
N SER A 340 23.79 3.72 -8.72
CA SER A 340 22.40 4.09 -8.99
C SER A 340 21.84 3.31 -10.17
N TYR A 341 20.52 3.14 -10.19
CA TYR A 341 19.79 2.49 -11.28
C TYR A 341 18.44 3.17 -11.50
N ASP A 342 17.92 3.06 -12.72
CA ASP A 342 16.60 3.57 -13.09
C ASP A 342 15.56 2.45 -12.94
N VAL A 343 14.33 2.82 -12.57
CA VAL A 343 13.21 1.90 -12.44
C VAL A 343 11.99 2.48 -13.15
N PHE A 344 11.39 1.72 -14.06
CA PHE A 344 10.08 2.01 -14.60
C PHE A 344 9.05 1.18 -13.83
N ALA A 345 8.16 1.87 -13.13
CA ALA A 345 7.14 1.23 -12.32
C ALA A 345 5.74 1.59 -12.85
N THR A 346 4.89 0.58 -12.96
CA THR A 346 3.43 0.74 -13.03
C THR A 346 2.85 0.13 -11.77
N TRP A 347 2.07 0.90 -11.03
CA TRP A 347 1.44 0.45 -9.81
C TRP A 347 0.02 0.98 -9.75
N GLU A 348 -0.75 0.40 -8.85
CA GLU A 348 -2.07 0.89 -8.53
C GLU A 348 -2.21 1.08 -7.03
N VAL A 349 -2.98 2.10 -6.70
CA VAL A 349 -3.32 2.50 -5.34
C VAL A 349 -4.81 2.34 -5.21
N ILE A 350 -5.22 1.58 -4.20
CA ILE A 350 -6.60 1.64 -3.71
C ILE A 350 -6.60 2.43 -2.42
N GLY A 351 -7.46 3.42 -2.39
CA GLY A 351 -7.79 4.15 -1.19
C GLY A 351 -9.29 4.27 -1.01
N THR A 352 -9.69 4.54 0.21
CA THR A 352 -11.05 4.90 0.60
C THR A 352 -11.08 6.41 0.80
N VAL A 353 -12.14 7.07 0.34
CA VAL A 353 -12.38 8.50 0.55
C VAL A 353 -13.67 8.64 1.30
N GLU A 354 -13.53 8.94 2.57
CA GLU A 354 -14.61 9.04 3.53
C GLU A 354 -15.16 10.47 3.53
N HIS A 355 -16.47 10.61 3.37
CA HIS A 355 -17.24 11.81 3.66
C HIS A 355 -18.20 11.47 4.82
N TRP A 356 -18.85 12.48 5.37
CA TRP A 356 -19.86 12.26 6.41
C TRP A 356 -21.03 11.46 5.86
N GLY A 357 -21.31 10.31 6.47
CA GLY A 357 -22.42 9.44 6.07
C GLY A 357 -22.19 8.69 4.75
N HIS A 358 -21.02 8.82 4.10
CA HIS A 358 -20.51 7.76 3.25
C HIS A 358 -19.05 7.87 2.76
N GLY A 359 -18.38 6.74 2.47
CA GLY A 359 -17.01 6.73 1.93
C GLY A 359 -16.87 5.95 0.66
N HIS A 360 -16.17 6.44 -0.37
CA HIS A 360 -15.99 5.86 -1.70
C HIS A 360 -14.63 5.18 -1.82
N TRP A 361 -14.54 3.97 -2.33
CA TRP A 361 -13.24 3.46 -2.76
C TRP A 361 -12.83 4.09 -4.10
N ARG A 362 -11.54 4.30 -4.26
CA ARG A 362 -10.93 4.88 -5.45
C ARG A 362 -9.75 4.03 -5.86
N LYS A 363 -9.72 3.68 -7.14
CA LYS A 363 -8.60 2.99 -7.76
C LYS A 363 -7.88 3.93 -8.72
N ASN A 364 -6.59 4.14 -8.45
CA ASN A 364 -5.70 4.90 -9.32
C ASN A 364 -4.63 3.97 -9.89
N ILE A 365 -4.39 4.06 -11.18
CA ILE A 365 -3.23 3.42 -11.82
C ILE A 365 -2.26 4.51 -12.21
N SER A 366 -1.03 4.37 -11.75
CA SER A 366 0.05 5.31 -11.99
C SER A 366 1.23 4.62 -12.66
N ARG A 367 1.97 5.40 -13.45
CA ARG A 367 3.22 4.99 -14.08
C ARG A 367 4.24 6.11 -13.89
N ALA A 368 5.43 5.74 -13.45
CA ALA A 368 6.52 6.68 -13.26
C ALA A 368 7.88 6.07 -13.60
N LYS A 369 8.84 6.96 -13.85
CA LYS A 369 10.25 6.64 -13.86
C LYS A 369 10.86 7.10 -12.54
N TYR A 370 11.50 6.18 -11.84
CA TYR A 370 12.27 6.46 -10.63
C TYR A 370 13.76 6.29 -10.87
N LYS A 371 14.55 6.96 -10.04
CA LYS A 371 15.97 6.65 -9.88
C LYS A 371 16.23 6.27 -8.44
N VAL A 372 16.90 5.14 -8.24
CA VAL A 372 17.32 4.67 -6.92
C VAL A 372 18.83 4.84 -6.82
N GLY A 373 19.29 5.51 -5.77
CA GLY A 373 20.68 5.84 -5.55
C GLY A 373 21.16 5.39 -4.18
N TRP A 374 22.43 4.97 -4.10
CA TRP A 374 23.09 4.64 -2.86
C TRP A 374 23.66 5.88 -2.18
N ILE A 375 23.21 6.14 -0.95
CA ILE A 375 23.74 7.20 -0.10
C ILE A 375 24.71 6.57 0.92
N PRO A 376 26.00 6.95 0.91
CA PRO A 376 26.97 6.42 1.88
C PRO A 376 26.47 6.59 3.32
N SER A 377 26.64 5.55 4.15
CA SER A 377 26.19 5.46 5.55
C SER A 377 24.68 5.47 5.80
N VAL A 378 23.85 5.64 4.77
CA VAL A 378 22.38 5.67 4.88
C VAL A 378 21.75 4.46 4.19
N GLY A 379 22.17 4.12 2.97
CA GLY A 379 21.59 3.02 2.21
C GLY A 379 21.02 3.46 0.86
N TRP A 380 20.25 2.56 0.22
CA TRP A 380 19.50 2.89 -0.99
C TRP A 380 18.32 3.81 -0.68
N ARG A 381 18.10 4.82 -1.51
CA ARG A 381 16.95 5.73 -1.46
C ARG A 381 16.47 6.04 -2.87
N ILE A 382 15.19 6.35 -3.03
CA ILE A 382 14.69 6.98 -4.26
C ILE A 382 15.23 8.41 -4.28
N VAL A 383 15.96 8.77 -5.35
CA VAL A 383 16.63 10.07 -5.51
C VAL A 383 16.01 10.94 -6.60
N SER A 384 15.09 10.36 -7.39
CA SER A 384 14.30 11.07 -8.41
C SER A 384 12.99 10.31 -8.64
N SER A 385 11.91 11.06 -8.86
CA SER A 385 10.61 10.58 -9.33
C SER A 385 10.16 11.42 -10.51
N GLU A 386 9.69 10.79 -11.57
CA GLU A 386 9.07 11.43 -12.72
C GLU A 386 7.78 10.68 -13.07
N LEU A 387 6.64 11.22 -12.63
CA LEU A 387 5.33 10.70 -12.97
C LEU A 387 5.06 10.85 -14.48
N ILE A 388 4.84 9.72 -15.14
CA ILE A 388 4.60 9.65 -16.60
C ILE A 388 3.11 9.76 -16.90
N ASP A 389 2.29 9.01 -16.16
CA ASP A 389 0.84 8.96 -16.33
C ASP A 389 0.20 8.58 -15.00
N GLN A 390 -0.94 9.20 -14.70
CA GLN A 390 -1.80 8.79 -13.60
C GLN A 390 -3.23 8.93 -14.04
N ARG A 391 -3.97 7.83 -13.94
CA ARG A 391 -5.38 7.79 -14.29
C ARG A 391 -6.18 7.12 -13.21
N ARG A 392 -7.32 7.74 -12.89
CA ARG A 392 -8.37 7.08 -12.15
C ARG A 392 -8.99 6.03 -13.06
N VAL A 393 -9.05 4.80 -12.57
CA VAL A 393 -9.76 3.72 -13.24
C VAL A 393 -11.04 3.55 -12.44
N ASP A 394 -12.10 4.22 -12.89
CA ASP A 394 -13.42 4.14 -12.25
C ASP A 394 -14.01 2.75 -12.49
N ASP A 395 -13.86 1.88 -11.50
CA ASP A 395 -14.69 0.70 -11.29
C ASP A 395 -15.50 0.74 -9.98
N GLY A 396 -15.34 1.80 -9.17
CA GLY A 396 -16.00 1.99 -7.88
C GLY A 396 -17.12 3.00 -7.92
N MET A 397 -18.35 2.47 -8.04
CA MET A 397 -19.55 3.19 -7.64
C MET A 397 -19.55 3.36 -6.12
N GLU A 398 -20.25 4.39 -5.68
CA GLU A 398 -20.38 4.89 -4.31
C GLU A 398 -20.32 3.74 -3.28
N SER A 399 -19.30 3.76 -2.42
CA SER A 399 -19.44 3.08 -1.13
C SER A 399 -20.18 4.01 -0.19
N VAL A 400 -21.19 3.44 0.45
CA VAL A 400 -21.95 4.10 1.50
C VAL A 400 -21.25 3.72 2.80
N LYS A 401 -20.63 4.70 3.45
CA LYS A 401 -20.31 4.64 4.87
C LYS A 401 -21.46 5.22 5.68
#